data_AF-A0A432G0H0-F1
#
_entry.id   AF-A0A432G0H0-F1
#
_cell.length_a   1.000
_cell.length_b   1.000
_cell.length_c   1.000
_cell.angle_alpha   90.00
_cell.angle_beta   90.00
_cell.angle_gamma   90.00
#
_symmetry.space_group_name_H-M   'P 1'
#
loop_
_entity.id
_entity.type
_entity.pdbx_description
1 polymer ?
#
loop_
_entity_poly.entity_id
_entity_poly.type
_entity_poly.pdbx_seq_one_letter_code
_entity_poly.pdbx_strand_id
1 'polypeptide(L)'
;QNNIQPILPYLRTGSGVTSAATHVIFYHIADSKEVIRLNASGQEIKTRLYTFRLHVINRKLSDSKSIENLLIQDVNYRLKLVWEDENSVSYKLSNGEKYTVDLLKYVPELF
;
A
#
# COMPACT_ATOMS: atom_id res chain seq x y z
N GLN A 1 -15.88 22.91 10.59
CA GLN A 1 -14.75 23.00 9.62
C GLN A 1 -13.97 21.70 9.71
N ASN A 2 -14.08 20.83 8.70
CA ASN A 2 -13.29 19.60 8.63
C ASN A 2 -11.88 19.97 8.20
N ASN A 3 -11.00 20.16 9.17
CA ASN A 3 -9.60 20.52 8.91
C ASN A 3 -8.87 19.25 8.43
N ILE A 4 -8.66 19.12 7.12
CA ILE A 4 -7.89 18.01 6.55
C ILE A 4 -6.43 18.27 6.87
N GLN A 5 -5.94 17.63 7.93
CA GLN A 5 -4.52 17.66 8.26
C GLN A 5 -3.81 16.50 7.53
N PRO A 6 -2.75 16.79 6.75
CA PRO A 6 -1.96 15.73 6.15
C PRO A 6 -1.34 14.87 7.26
N ILE A 7 -1.55 13.56 7.18
CA ILE A 7 -1.00 12.60 8.16
C ILE A 7 0.53 12.65 8.15
N LEU A 8 1.15 12.91 6.99
CA LEU A 8 2.60 13.01 6.79
C LEU A 8 2.92 14.15 5.81
N PRO A 9 3.04 15.42 6.27
CA PRO A 9 3.38 16.53 5.39
C PRO A 9 4.79 16.35 4.80
N TYR A 10 4.94 16.64 3.50
CA TYR A 10 6.21 16.60 2.74
C TYR A 10 6.83 15.21 2.48
N LEU A 11 6.09 14.11 2.73
CA LEU A 11 6.62 12.78 2.49
C LEU A 11 6.57 12.40 0.98
N ARG A 12 7.74 12.17 0.38
CA ARG A 12 7.85 11.57 -0.97
C ARG A 12 7.69 10.05 -0.88
N THR A 13 6.56 9.51 -1.32
CA THR A 13 6.30 8.06 -1.43
C THR A 13 6.87 7.46 -2.72
N GLY A 14 8.03 7.91 -3.20
CA GLY A 14 8.57 7.52 -4.52
C GLY A 14 8.80 6.02 -4.74
N SER A 15 8.87 5.21 -3.67
CA SER A 15 8.91 3.74 -3.72
C SER A 15 7.53 3.06 -3.73
N GLY A 16 6.46 3.86 -3.65
CA GLY A 16 5.09 3.44 -3.58
C GLY A 16 4.36 3.43 -4.91
N VAL A 17 5.13 3.46 -6.00
CA VAL A 17 4.67 3.22 -7.36
C VAL A 17 5.57 2.18 -8.02
N THR A 18 4.98 1.29 -8.80
CA THR A 18 5.70 0.43 -9.74
C THR A 18 4.87 0.31 -11.01
N SER A 19 5.53 0.04 -12.13
CA SER A 19 4.85 0.01 -13.44
C SER A 19 5.38 -1.09 -14.32
N ALA A 20 4.47 -1.70 -15.07
CA ALA A 20 4.75 -2.51 -16.23
C ALA A 20 4.54 -1.68 -17.51
N ALA A 21 4.63 -2.34 -18.67
CA ALA A 21 4.38 -1.69 -19.96
C ALA A 21 2.96 -1.08 -20.03
N THR A 22 1.96 -1.84 -19.60
CA THR A 22 0.54 -1.48 -19.73
C THR A 22 -0.09 -0.98 -18.44
N HIS A 23 0.48 -1.31 -17.28
CA HIS A 23 -0.11 -1.01 -15.98
C HIS A 23 0.79 -0.16 -15.11
N VAL A 24 0.15 0.64 -14.25
CA VAL A 24 0.79 1.28 -13.10
C VAL A 24 0.05 0.86 -11.86
N ILE A 25 0.78 0.58 -10.79
CA ILE A 25 0.19 0.46 -9.47
C ILE A 25 0.89 1.38 -8.51
N PHE A 26 0.11 2.03 -7.65
CA PHE A 26 0.61 2.83 -6.56
C PHE A 26 -0.29 2.67 -5.33
N TYR A 27 0.11 3.28 -4.22
CA TYR A 27 -0.75 3.34 -3.03
C TYR A 27 -0.84 4.74 -2.44
N HIS A 28 -1.87 4.94 -1.62
CA HIS A 28 -1.85 5.94 -0.56
C HIS A 28 -2.10 5.29 0.80
N ILE A 29 -1.77 6.02 1.87
CA ILE A 29 -2.13 5.64 3.25
C ILE A 29 -3.57 6.08 3.47
N ALA A 30 -4.50 5.12 3.51
CA ALA A 30 -5.93 5.37 3.61
C ALA A 30 -6.37 5.69 5.05
N ASP A 31 -5.62 5.17 6.03
CA ASP A 31 -5.87 5.40 7.45
C ASP A 31 -4.58 5.26 8.26
N SER A 32 -4.54 5.87 9.44
CA SER A 32 -3.48 5.65 10.41
C SER A 32 -4.02 5.73 11.84
N LYS A 33 -3.58 4.81 12.70
CA LYS A 33 -3.96 4.82 14.12
C LYS A 33 -2.78 4.55 15.03
N GLU A 34 -2.79 5.13 16.22
CA GLU A 34 -1.84 4.77 17.28
C GLU A 34 -2.22 3.39 17.84
N VAL A 35 -1.22 2.54 18.01
CA VAL A 35 -1.35 1.21 18.62
C VAL A 35 -0.24 1.01 19.65
N ILE A 36 -0.55 0.25 20.69
CA ILE A 36 0.45 -0.18 21.67
C ILE A 36 0.99 -1.54 21.23
N ARG A 37 2.31 -1.70 21.20
CA ARG A 37 3.00 -2.98 20.96
C ARG A 37 4.04 -3.23 22.03
N LEU A 38 4.38 -4.49 22.25
CA LEU A 38 5.52 -4.86 23.09
C LEU A 38 6.79 -4.87 22.23
N ASN A 39 7.86 -4.25 22.71
CA ASN A 39 9.18 -4.40 22.12
C ASN A 39 9.82 -5.75 22.55
N ALA A 40 11.05 -6.02 22.10
CA ALA A 40 11.77 -7.26 22.43
C ALA A 40 12.05 -7.45 23.93
N SER A 41 12.02 -6.38 24.73
CA SER A 41 12.17 -6.44 26.19
C SER A 41 10.84 -6.51 26.95
N GLY A 42 9.71 -6.63 26.24
CA GLY A 42 8.37 -6.71 26.84
C GLY A 42 7.84 -5.36 27.35
N GLN A 43 8.46 -4.24 26.97
CA GLN A 43 7.95 -2.90 27.29
C GLN A 43 6.93 -2.44 26.25
N GLU A 44 5.87 -1.80 26.73
CA GLU A 44 4.89 -1.14 25.87
C GLU A 44 5.52 0.06 25.15
N ILE A 45 5.40 0.06 23.83
CA ILE A 45 5.77 1.17 22.97
C ILE A 45 4.55 1.62 22.17
N LYS A 46 4.39 2.94 22.05
CA LYS A 46 3.42 3.53 21.14
C LYS A 46 4.01 3.55 19.75
N THR A 47 3.27 3.01 18.79
CA THR A 47 3.62 3.08 17.38
C THR A 47 2.41 3.44 16.54
N ARG A 48 2.62 3.85 15.30
CA ARG A 48 1.54 4.15 14.36
C ARG A 48 1.40 2.99 13.38
N LEU A 49 0.18 2.49 13.24
CA LEU A 49 -0.19 1.50 12.24
C LEU A 49 -0.79 2.23 11.04
N TYR A 50 -0.21 2.03 9.86
CA TYR A 50 -0.67 2.61 8.60
C TYR A 50 -1.45 1.56 7.81
N THR A 51 -2.60 1.95 7.26
CA THR A 51 -3.37 1.12 6.33
C THR A 51 -3.15 1.64 4.92
N PHE A 52 -2.72 0.76 4.01
CA PHE A 52 -2.42 1.10 2.62
C PHE A 52 -3.56 0.67 1.71
N ARG A 53 -3.89 1.51 0.73
CA ARG A 53 -4.82 1.19 -0.35
C ARG A 53 -4.11 1.25 -1.69
N LEU A 54 -4.15 0.14 -2.42
CA LEU A 54 -3.56 0.05 -3.76
C LEU A 54 -4.53 0.59 -4.82
N HIS A 55 -3.96 1.21 -5.85
CA HIS A 55 -4.66 1.73 -7.02
C HIS A 55 -3.97 1.22 -8.28
N VAL A 56 -4.74 0.61 -9.16
CA VAL A 56 -4.27 0.07 -10.43
C VAL A 56 -4.78 0.97 -11.55
N ILE A 57 -3.90 1.30 -12.50
CA ILE A 57 -4.22 2.05 -13.71
C ILE A 57 -3.85 1.17 -14.91
N ASN A 58 -4.77 1.01 -15.85
CA ASN A 58 -4.44 0.48 -17.18
C ASN A 58 -4.22 1.66 -18.14
N ARG A 59 -2.98 1.81 -18.62
CA ARG A 59 -2.55 2.90 -19.50
C ARG A 59 -3.20 2.86 -20.89
N LYS A 60 -3.63 1.68 -21.36
CA LYS A 60 -4.28 1.52 -22.66
C LYS A 60 -5.76 1.91 -22.58
N LEU A 61 -6.43 1.56 -21.48
CA LEU A 61 -7.84 1.88 -21.26
C LEU A 61 -8.05 3.31 -20.73
N SER A 62 -7.00 3.92 -20.18
CA SER A 62 -7.09 5.19 -19.44
C SER A 62 -8.06 5.12 -18.26
N ASP A 63 -8.20 3.94 -17.66
CA ASP A 63 -9.09 3.68 -16.53
C ASP A 63 -8.27 3.26 -15.29
N SER A 64 -8.86 3.43 -14.10
CA SER A 64 -8.22 3.16 -12.81
C SER A 64 -9.20 2.65 -11.77
N LYS A 65 -8.73 1.76 -10.90
CA LYS A 65 -9.51 1.17 -9.81
C LYS A 65 -8.69 1.07 -8.53
N SER A 66 -9.35 1.38 -7.42
CA SER A 66 -8.84 1.13 -6.08
C SER A 66 -9.18 -0.30 -5.64
N ILE A 67 -8.22 -0.99 -5.03
CA ILE A 67 -8.48 -2.31 -4.43
C ILE A 67 -9.02 -2.11 -3.01
N GLU A 68 -10.35 -2.17 -2.87
CA GLU A 68 -11.03 -1.91 -1.59
C GLU A 68 -10.97 -3.10 -0.61
N ASN A 69 -10.98 -4.33 -1.14
CA ASN A 69 -11.09 -5.56 -0.34
C ASN A 69 -9.72 -6.20 -0.01
N LEU A 70 -8.65 -5.39 0.03
CA LEU A 70 -7.30 -5.82 0.39
C LEU A 70 -6.82 -5.02 1.60
N LEU A 71 -6.69 -5.70 2.75
CA LEU A 71 -6.19 -5.08 3.97
C LEU A 71 -4.66 -5.22 4.02
N ILE A 72 -3.96 -4.11 3.79
CA ILE A 72 -2.50 -4.04 3.96
C ILE A 72 -2.21 -3.09 5.12
N GLN A 73 -1.54 -3.58 6.16
CA GLN A 73 -1.17 -2.77 7.31
C GLN A 73 0.30 -2.97 7.68
N ASP A 74 0.98 -1.87 7.99
CA ASP A 74 2.36 -1.91 8.45
C ASP A 74 2.65 -0.77 9.43
N VAL A 75 3.65 -0.95 10.28
CA VAL A 75 4.19 0.10 11.16
C VAL A 75 5.20 0.99 10.42
N ASN A 76 5.74 0.52 9.30
CA ASN A 76 6.50 1.36 8.39
C ASN A 76 5.53 2.14 7.49
N TYR A 77 5.72 3.45 7.36
CA TYR A 77 4.90 4.29 6.48
C TYR A 77 5.23 4.12 4.99
N ARG A 78 6.28 3.36 4.66
CA ARG A 78 6.67 3.01 3.29
C ARG A 78 6.38 1.54 3.04
N LEU A 79 5.53 1.30 2.04
CA LEU A 79 5.41 0.01 1.39
C LEU A 79 6.26 0.06 0.09
N LYS A 80 7.04 -1.00 -0.19
CA LYS A 80 7.74 -1.14 -1.47
C LYS A 80 6.96 -2.11 -2.33
N LEU A 81 6.48 -1.64 -3.48
CA LEU A 81 5.81 -2.48 -4.47
C LEU A 81 6.81 -2.99 -5.50
N VAL A 82 6.67 -4.24 -5.92
CA VAL A 82 7.48 -4.88 -6.96
C VAL A 82 6.56 -5.60 -7.92
N TRP A 83 6.70 -5.34 -9.22
CA TRP A 83 5.95 -6.07 -10.24
C TRP A 83 6.60 -7.46 -10.40
N GLU A 84 5.83 -8.54 -10.29
CA GLU A 84 6.38 -9.91 -10.34
C GLU A 84 6.12 -10.55 -11.71
N ASP A 85 4.90 -10.43 -12.24
CA ASP A 85 4.49 -10.93 -13.56
C ASP A 85 3.39 -10.04 -14.17
N GLU A 86 2.84 -10.39 -15.33
CA GLU A 86 1.84 -9.59 -16.05
C GLU A 86 0.65 -9.13 -15.19
N ASN A 87 0.24 -9.94 -14.21
CA ASN A 87 -0.99 -9.76 -13.45
C ASN A 87 -0.74 -9.66 -11.94
N SER A 88 0.50 -9.67 -11.48
CA SER A 88 0.79 -9.70 -10.05
C SER A 88 1.84 -8.70 -9.59
N VAL A 89 1.62 -8.20 -8.38
CA VAL A 89 2.52 -7.30 -7.67
C VAL A 89 2.79 -7.86 -6.29
N SER A 90 4.01 -7.74 -5.79
CA SER A 90 4.35 -8.06 -4.42
C SER A 90 4.66 -6.84 -3.59
N TYR A 91 4.57 -7.04 -2.28
CA TYR A 91 5.08 -6.11 -1.28
C TYR A 91 5.70 -6.86 -0.11
N LYS A 92 6.59 -6.18 0.61
CA LYS A 92 7.22 -6.70 1.83
C LYS A 92 6.91 -5.79 3.00
N LEU A 93 6.41 -6.37 4.09
CA LEU A 93 6.15 -5.66 5.35
C LEU A 93 7.45 -5.50 6.16
N SER A 94 7.43 -4.57 7.13
CA SER A 94 8.57 -4.29 8.00
C SER A 94 9.01 -5.46 8.87
N ASN A 95 8.11 -6.40 9.16
CA ASN A 95 8.42 -7.66 9.86
C ASN A 95 9.16 -8.69 8.98
N GLY A 96 9.32 -8.42 7.68
CA GLY A 96 10.02 -9.28 6.75
C GLY A 96 9.10 -10.16 5.88
N GLU A 97 7.80 -10.21 6.17
CA GLU A 97 6.85 -11.02 5.39
C GLU A 97 6.63 -10.43 4.00
N LYS A 98 6.67 -11.29 2.97
CA LYS A 98 6.39 -10.94 1.57
C LYS A 98 5.01 -11.48 1.19
N TYR A 99 4.23 -10.65 0.52
CA TYR A 99 2.91 -11.01 -0.02
C TYR A 99 2.87 -10.70 -1.51
N THR A 100 2.16 -11.53 -2.26
CA THR A 100 1.87 -11.31 -3.68
C THR A 100 0.37 -11.14 -3.86
N VAL A 101 -0.01 -10.11 -4.60
CA VAL A 101 -1.39 -9.76 -4.92
C VAL A 101 -1.62 -10.09 -6.39
N ASP A 102 -2.57 -10.98 -6.64
CA ASP A 102 -3.11 -11.25 -7.98
C ASP A 102 -4.11 -10.15 -8.35
N LEU A 103 -3.75 -9.30 -9.30
CA LEU A 103 -4.54 -8.15 -9.71
C LEU A 103 -5.80 -8.54 -10.49
N LEU A 104 -5.77 -9.64 -11.25
CA LEU A 104 -6.94 -10.16 -11.97
C LEU A 104 -8.07 -10.53 -11.00
N LYS A 105 -7.72 -11.03 -9.81
CA LYS A 105 -8.71 -11.36 -8.78
C LYS A 105 -9.44 -10.13 -8.22
N TYR A 106 -8.76 -8.99 -8.16
CA TYR A 106 -9.28 -7.79 -7.47
C TYR A 106 -9.88 -6.75 -8.41
N VAL A 107 -9.31 -6.59 -9.60
CA VAL A 107 -9.71 -5.57 -10.59
C VAL A 107 -9.69 -6.16 -12.01
N PRO A 108 -10.42 -7.26 -12.27
CA PRO A 108 -10.40 -7.96 -13.56
C PRO A 108 -10.77 -7.06 -14.74
N GLU A 109 -11.58 -6.03 -14.53
CA GLU A 109 -11.99 -5.08 -15.57
C GLU A 109 -10.84 -4.26 -16.16
N LEU A 110 -9.69 -4.23 -15.49
CA LEU A 110 -8.50 -3.51 -15.96
C LEU A 110 -7.53 -4.39 -16.76
N PHE A 111 -7.79 -5.69 -16.95
CA PHE A 111 -6.86 -6.63 -17.59
C PHE A 111 -7.53 -7.33 -18.78
#